data_AF-A0A2G6P8M9-F1
#
_entry.id   AF-A0A2G6P8M9-F1
#
_cell.length_a   1.000
_cell.length_b   1.000
_cell.length_c   1.000
_cell.angle_alpha   90.00
_cell.angle_beta   90.00
_cell.angle_gamma   90.00
#
_symmetry.space_group_name_H-M   'P 1'
#
loop_
_entity.id
_entity.type
_entity.pdbx_description
1 polymer ?
#
loop_
_entity_poly.entity_id
_entity_poly.type
_entity_poly.pdbx_seq_one_letter_code
_entity_poly.pdbx_strand_id
1 'polypeptide(L)' 'MKLGLLGYGTVGQGVVKLLQQNKAEWQQKTGCTVSVSAIAKRNWQGINCPAGIDCLT' A
#
# COMPACT_ATOMS: atom_id res chain seq x y z
N MET A 1 -2.48 -1.65 12.38
CA MET A 1 -1.71 -0.45 11.99
C MET A 1 -2.07 -0.05 10.55
N LYS A 2 -2.37 1.23 10.34
CA LYS A 2 -2.67 1.79 9.01
C LYS A 2 -1.49 2.61 8.51
N LEU A 3 -1.10 2.42 7.26
CA LEU A 3 0.03 3.09 6.63
C LEU A 3 -0.43 4.00 5.48
N GLY A 4 0.18 5.18 5.38
CA GLY A 4 0.09 6.04 4.21
C GLY A 4 1.35 5.90 3.36
N LEU A 5 1.21 5.79 2.05
CA LEU A 5 2.35 5.79 1.11
C LEU A 5 2.40 7.11 0.34
N LEU A 6 3.58 7.74 0.32
CA LEU A 6 3.85 8.89 -0.52
C LEU A 6 4.68 8.43 -1.72
N GLY A 7 4.03 8.33 -2.88
CA GLY A 7 4.61 7.83 -4.11
C GLY A 7 4.17 6.41 -4.44
N TYR A 8 3.68 6.24 -5.67
CA TYR A 8 3.24 4.96 -6.21
C TYR A 8 3.94 4.65 -7.55
N GLY A 9 5.26 4.53 -7.48
CA GLY A 9 6.12 4.06 -8.57
C GLY A 9 6.38 2.55 -8.44
N THR A 10 7.47 2.06 -9.06
CA THR A 10 7.88 0.65 -9.00
C THR A 10 8.01 0.14 -7.57
N VAL A 11 8.66 0.93 -6.70
CA VAL A 11 8.83 0.59 -5.28
C VAL A 11 7.50 0.60 -4.53
N GLY A 12 6.69 1.67 -4.67
CA GLY A 12 5.41 1.78 -3.97
C GLY A 12 4.44 0.65 -4.33
N GLN A 13 4.39 0.27 -5.61
CA GLN A 13 3.61 -0.87 -6.08
C GLN A 13 4.13 -2.19 -5.50
N GLY A 14 5.45 -2.39 -5.46
CA GLY A 14 6.07 -3.56 -4.84
C GLY A 14 5.73 -3.67 -3.35
N VAL A 15 5.77 -2.56 -2.62
CA VAL A 15 5.43 -2.52 -1.19
C VAL A 15 3.97 -2.91 -0.96
N VAL A 16 3.02 -2.33 -1.69
CA VAL A 16 1.59 -2.70 -1.57
C VAL A 16 1.39 -4.18 -1.86
N LYS A 17 1.98 -4.69 -2.95
CA LYS A 17 1.90 -6.10 -3.32
C LYS A 17 2.46 -7.01 -2.23
N LEU A 18 3.63 -6.69 -1.68
CA LEU A 18 4.31 -7.51 -0.68
C LEU A 18 3.54 -7.54 0.65
N LEU A 19 2.96 -6.41 1.07
CA LEU A 19 2.11 -6.34 2.26
C LEU A 19 0.80 -7.13 2.09
N GLN A 20 0.18 -7.07 0.91
CA GLN A 20 -1.05 -7.83 0.63
C GLN A 20 -0.80 -9.33 0.55
N GLN A 21 0.27 -9.77 -0.13
CA GLN A 21 0.60 -11.18 -0.32
C GLN A 21 1.04 -11.87 0.98
N ASN A 22 1.75 -11.15 1.87
CA ASN A 22 2.37 -11.73 3.06
C ASN A 22 1.70 -11.25 4.36
N LYS A 23 0.42 -10.91 4.32
CA LYS A 23 -0.31 -10.31 5.45
C LYS A 23 -0.18 -11.10 6.75
N ALA A 24 -0.25 -12.44 6.67
CA ALA A 24 -0.12 -13.31 7.83
C ALA A 24 1.29 -13.25 8.46
N GLU A 25 2.33 -13.29 7.63
CA GLU A 25 3.73 -13.18 8.09
C GLU A 25 3.99 -11.83 8.76
N TRP A 26 3.52 -10.74 8.16
CA TRP A 26 3.65 -9.40 8.75
C TRP A 26 2.89 -9.28 10.07
N GLN A 27 1.71 -9.89 10.18
CA GLN A 27 0.97 -9.90 11.44
C GLN A 27 1.69 -10.70 12.53
N GLN A 28 2.31 -11.83 12.20
CA GLN A 28 3.13 -12.60 13.14
C GLN A 28 4.35 -11.81 13.62
N LYS A 29 5.05 -11.12 12.70
CA LYS A 29 6.26 -10.36 13.02
C LYS A 29 6.00 -9.07 13.80
N THR A 30 4.90 -8.38 13.48
CA THR A 30 4.59 -7.07 14.08
C THR A 30 3.58 -7.15 15.23
N GLY A 31 2.94 -8.29 15.44
CA GLY A 31 1.87 -8.47 16.41
C GLY A 31 0.56 -7.75 16.05
N CYS A 32 0.46 -7.13 14.86
CA CYS A 32 -0.74 -6.43 14.44
C CYS A 32 -0.96 -6.52 12.92
N THR A 33 -2.19 -6.30 12.46
CA THR A 33 -2.45 -6.27 11.03
C THR A 33 -1.90 -4.97 10.42
N VAL A 34 -0.98 -5.10 9.48
CA VAL A 34 -0.46 -3.98 8.67
C VAL A 34 -1.31 -3.84 7.41
N SER A 35 -1.75 -2.62 7.11
CA SER A 35 -2.57 -2.32 5.93
C SER A 35 -2.28 -0.92 5.42
N VAL A 36 -2.28 -0.74 4.10
CA VAL A 36 -2.14 0.58 3.47
C VAL A 36 -3.53 1.20 3.36
N SER A 37 -3.74 2.36 3.95
CA SER A 37 -5.02 3.07 3.96
C SER A 37 -5.11 4.14 2.88
N ALA A 38 -4.00 4.79 2.56
CA ALA A 38 -3.96 5.83 1.55
C ALA A 38 -2.63 5.85 0.78
N ILE A 39 -2.67 6.29 -0.47
CA ILE A 39 -1.51 6.47 -1.34
C ILE A 39 -1.62 7.84 -2.01
N ALA A 40 -0.62 8.70 -1.83
CA ALA A 40 -0.53 9.97 -2.55
C ALA A 40 0.43 9.84 -3.74
N LYS A 41 0.01 10.27 -4.94
CA LYS A 41 0.86 10.30 -6.14
C LYS A 41 0.49 11.50 -7.00
N ARG A 42 1.51 12.31 -7.34
CA ARG A 42 1.40 13.50 -8.19
C ARG A 42 0.60 13.33 -9.49
N ASN A 43 0.65 12.16 -10.14
CA ASN A 43 -0.09 11.91 -11.38
C ASN A 43 -0.44 10.42 -11.49
N TRP A 44 -1.74 10.10 -11.51
CA TRP A 44 -2.26 8.73 -11.62
C TRP A 44 -2.44 8.23 -13.07
N GLN A 45 -2.11 9.02 -14.08
CA GLN A 45 -2.28 8.66 -15.48
C GLN A 45 -1.62 7.30 -15.81
N GLY A 46 -2.44 6.36 -16.30
CA GLY A 46 -2.01 5.01 -16.65
C GLY A 46 -1.72 4.09 -15.46
N ILE A 47 -2.06 4.48 -14.22
CA ILE A 47 -1.84 3.67 -13.02
C ILE A 47 -3.17 3.40 -12.31
N ASN A 48 -3.46 2.13 -12.07
CA ASN A 48 -4.65 1.73 -11.32
C ASN A 48 -4.46 1.90 -9.82
N CYS A 49 -5.45 2.50 -9.18
CA CYS A 49 -5.56 2.54 -7.73
C CYS A 49 -5.90 1.13 -7.19
N PRO A 50 -5.20 0.62 -6.16
CA PRO A 50 -5.55 -0.64 -5.53
C PRO A 50 -6.91 -0.59 -4.84
N ALA A 51 -7.66 -1.69 -4.88
CA ALA A 51 -8.98 -1.77 -4.24
C ALA A 51 -8.90 -1.56 -2.72
N GLY A 52 -9.81 -0.74 -2.18
CA GLY A 52 -9.91 -0.49 -0.74
C GLY A 52 -8.82 0.43 -0.17
N ILE A 53 -8.14 1.20 -1.02
CA ILE A 53 -7.12 2.17 -0.63
C ILE A 53 -7.50 3.55 -1.18
N ASP A 54 -7.39 4.59 -0.35
CA ASP A 54 -7.67 5.96 -0.78
C ASP A 54 -6.51 6.51 -1.63
N CYS A 55 -6.76 6.76 -2.91
CA CYS A 55 -5.76 7.29 -3.84
C CYS A 55 -5.90 8.80 -3.98
N LEU A 56 -4.89 9.52 -3.52
CA LEU A 56 -4.82 10.98 -3.44
C LEU A 56 -3.82 11.51 -4.48
N THR A 57 -4.05 12.73 -4.96
CA THR A 57 -3.11 13.43 -5.87
C THR A 57 -2.19 14.34 -5.07
#